data_AF-A0A510X8U3-F1
#
_entry.id   AF-A0A510X8U3-F1
#
_cell.length_a   1.000
_cell.length_b   1.000
_cell.length_c   1.000
_cell.angle_alpha   90.00
_cell.angle_beta   90.00
_cell.angle_gamma   90.00
#
_symmetry.space_group_name_H-M   'P 1'
#
loop_
_entity.id
_entity.type
_entity.pdbx_description
1 polymer ?
#
loop_
_entity_poly.entity_id
_entity_poly.type
_entity_poly.pdbx_seq_one_letter_code
_entity_poly.pdbx_strand_id
1 'polypeptide(L)'
;MTPAGRTNQLLYQAELLLGLSPDDDDEHAEARRRALEEGALATLELALDSLLREVTEHARLEHHDWRQLLGGDEAVAELTQLRALAEVPESWLARLLTRLEALHGVEGAARREAASGLIAVSAGEPLARELAGCLKAFKALLPALRETSQEW
;
A
#
# COMPACT_ATOMS: atom_id res chain seq x y z
N MET A 1 0.28 -14.08 -18.10
CA MET A 1 0.15 -12.79 -17.40
C MET A 1 1.56 -12.23 -17.22
N THR A 2 1.82 -10.97 -17.58
CA THR A 2 3.15 -10.33 -17.42
C THR A 2 3.31 -9.78 -15.99
N PRO A 3 4.54 -9.58 -15.49
CA PRO A 3 4.79 -8.93 -14.19
C PRO A 3 4.07 -7.57 -14.08
N ALA A 4 4.24 -6.70 -15.08
CA ALA A 4 3.54 -5.41 -15.17
C ALA A 4 2.01 -5.53 -15.13
N GLY A 5 1.46 -6.54 -15.83
CA GLY A 5 0.03 -6.81 -15.83
C GLY A 5 -0.49 -7.20 -14.46
N ARG A 6 0.29 -7.97 -13.69
CA ARG A 6 -0.07 -8.38 -12.32
C ARG A 6 -0.08 -7.19 -11.36
N THR A 7 0.94 -6.33 -11.40
CA THR A 7 1.00 -5.11 -10.59
C THR A 7 -0.20 -4.21 -10.88
N ASN A 8 -0.51 -3.96 -12.17
CA ASN A 8 -1.65 -3.14 -12.56
C ASN A 8 -2.99 -3.73 -12.11
N GLN A 9 -3.16 -5.06 -12.21
CA GLN A 9 -4.37 -5.74 -11.77
C GLN A 9 -4.60 -5.56 -10.27
N LEU A 10 -3.56 -5.69 -9.44
CA LEU A 10 -3.66 -5.54 -7.99
C LEU A 10 -3.99 -4.10 -7.59
N LEU A 11 -3.37 -3.11 -8.23
CA LEU A 11 -3.71 -1.70 -7.99
C LEU A 11 -5.15 -1.38 -8.38
N TYR A 12 -5.65 -1.96 -9.47
CA TYR A 12 -7.06 -1.82 -9.85
C TYR A 12 -7.99 -2.53 -8.85
N GLN A 13 -7.62 -3.71 -8.35
CA GLN A 13 -8.40 -4.41 -7.33
C GLN A 13 -8.47 -3.61 -6.03
N ALA A 14 -7.37 -3.01 -5.58
CA ALA A 14 -7.37 -2.13 -4.41
C ALA A 14 -8.27 -0.90 -4.63
N GLU A 15 -8.24 -0.30 -5.82
CA GLU A 15 -9.14 0.80 -6.20
C GLU A 15 -10.61 0.43 -6.09
N LEU A 16 -10.98 -0.76 -6.59
CA LEU A 16 -12.35 -1.26 -6.50
C LEU A 16 -12.78 -1.43 -5.06
N LEU A 17 -11.94 -2.04 -4.21
CA LEU A 17 -12.24 -2.24 -2.79
C LEU A 17 -12.47 -0.90 -2.06
N LEU A 18 -11.66 0.12 -2.36
CA LEU A 18 -11.81 1.47 -1.81
C LEU A 18 -13.05 2.20 -2.35
N GLY A 19 -13.51 1.85 -3.55
CA GLY A 19 -14.72 2.41 -4.17
C GLY A 19 -16.02 1.78 -3.67
N LEU A 20 -15.96 0.63 -3.00
CA LEU A 20 -17.14 0.00 -2.41
C LEU A 20 -17.55 0.74 -1.14
N SER A 21 -18.81 1.16 -1.08
CA SER A 21 -19.42 1.71 0.14
C SER A 21 -20.58 0.80 0.55
N PRO A 22 -20.65 0.40 1.83
CA PRO A 22 -21.84 -0.27 2.34
C PRO A 22 -23.03 0.69 2.33
N ASP A 23 -24.23 0.13 2.14
CA ASP A 23 -25.47 0.90 2.14
C ASP A 23 -25.70 1.57 3.51
N ASP A 24 -26.37 2.72 3.51
CA ASP A 24 -26.60 3.51 4.74
C ASP A 24 -27.52 2.80 5.76
N ASP A 25 -28.37 1.87 5.30
CA ASP A 25 -29.28 1.06 6.13
C ASP A 25 -28.65 -0.28 6.57
N ASP A 26 -27.36 -0.51 6.31
CA ASP A 26 -26.66 -1.74 6.68
C ASP A 26 -26.26 -1.73 8.17
N GLU A 27 -26.88 -2.61 8.96
CA GLU A 27 -26.55 -2.83 10.39
C GLU A 27 -25.06 -3.11 10.61
N HIS A 28 -24.38 -3.67 9.62
CA HIS A 28 -22.96 -4.00 9.66
C HIS A 28 -22.08 -3.05 8.85
N ALA A 29 -22.58 -1.87 8.47
CA ALA A 29 -21.88 -0.91 7.60
C ALA A 29 -20.45 -0.60 8.09
N GLU A 30 -20.26 -0.34 9.39
CA GLU A 30 -18.94 -0.04 9.93
C GLU A 30 -18.00 -1.26 9.84
N ALA A 31 -18.47 -2.45 10.20
CA ALA A 31 -17.66 -3.67 10.13
C ALA A 31 -17.26 -3.99 8.68
N ARG A 32 -18.19 -3.84 7.72
CA ARG A 32 -17.91 -4.03 6.30
C ARG A 32 -16.93 -2.98 5.77
N ARG A 33 -17.08 -1.72 6.16
CA ARG A 33 -16.14 -0.66 5.79
C ARG A 33 -14.72 -0.98 6.26
N ARG A 34 -14.54 -1.43 7.50
CA ARG A 34 -13.24 -1.84 8.03
C ARG A 34 -12.67 -3.04 7.26
N ALA A 35 -13.49 -4.05 6.98
CA ALA A 35 -13.06 -5.20 6.20
C ALA A 35 -12.62 -4.82 4.78
N LEU A 36 -13.32 -3.88 4.13
CA LEU A 36 -12.95 -3.34 2.82
C LEU A 36 -11.64 -2.54 2.89
N GLU A 37 -11.46 -1.71 3.92
CA GLU A 37 -10.23 -0.95 4.14
C GLU A 37 -9.01 -1.86 4.36
N GLU A 38 -9.12 -2.88 5.20
CA GLU A 38 -8.02 -3.84 5.41
C GLU A 38 -7.78 -4.72 4.17
N GLY A 39 -8.84 -5.14 3.49
CA GLY A 39 -8.72 -5.88 2.23
C GLY A 39 -8.02 -5.06 1.14
N ALA A 40 -8.30 -3.76 1.06
CA ALA A 40 -7.62 -2.85 0.14
C ALA A 40 -6.13 -2.70 0.52
N LEU A 41 -5.82 -2.56 1.80
CA LEU A 41 -4.44 -2.46 2.29
C LEU A 41 -3.64 -3.73 2.02
N ALA A 42 -4.19 -4.91 2.30
CA ALA A 42 -3.57 -6.19 1.95
C ALA A 42 -3.35 -6.33 0.44
N THR A 43 -4.28 -5.82 -0.37
CA THR A 43 -4.13 -5.81 -1.83
C THR A 43 -3.03 -4.85 -2.29
N LEU A 44 -2.84 -3.72 -1.61
CA LEU A 44 -1.73 -2.80 -1.86
C LEU A 44 -0.38 -3.40 -1.46
N GLU A 45 -0.31 -4.22 -0.43
CA GLU A 45 0.90 -5.00 -0.08
C GLU A 45 1.29 -5.92 -1.22
N LEU A 46 0.33 -6.73 -1.70
CA LEU A 46 0.56 -7.61 -2.85
C LEU A 46 0.99 -6.82 -4.09
N ALA A 47 0.44 -5.62 -4.30
CA ALA A 47 0.83 -4.75 -5.40
C ALA A 47 2.28 -4.25 -5.25
N LEU A 48 2.71 -3.93 -4.02
CA LEU A 48 4.08 -3.53 -3.71
C LEU A 48 5.06 -4.67 -3.98
N ASP A 49 4.80 -5.88 -3.47
CA ASP A 49 5.65 -7.04 -3.72
C ASP A 49 5.70 -7.40 -5.22
N SER A 50 4.56 -7.28 -5.91
CA SER A 50 4.48 -7.47 -7.37
C SER A 50 5.31 -6.44 -8.12
N LEU A 51 5.26 -5.17 -7.72
CA LEU A 51 6.08 -4.10 -8.29
C LEU A 51 7.56 -4.40 -8.07
N LEU A 52 7.96 -4.74 -6.84
CA LEU A 52 9.35 -5.02 -6.52
C LEU A 52 9.87 -6.15 -7.42
N ARG A 53 9.13 -7.25 -7.54
CA ARG A 53 9.45 -8.33 -8.48
C ARG A 53 9.55 -7.89 -9.93
N GLU A 54 8.65 -7.01 -10.36
CA GLU A 54 8.65 -6.48 -11.70
C GLU A 54 9.91 -5.66 -11.99
N VAL A 55 10.29 -4.73 -11.09
CA VAL A 55 11.40 -3.80 -11.34
C VAL A 55 12.77 -4.39 -11.01
N THR A 56 12.83 -5.48 -10.24
CA THR A 56 14.08 -6.19 -9.93
C THR A 56 14.27 -7.47 -10.74
N GLU A 57 13.47 -7.71 -11.79
CA GLU A 57 13.56 -8.94 -12.60
C GLU A 57 14.97 -9.14 -13.18
N HIS A 58 15.61 -8.05 -13.61
CA HIS A 58 16.97 -8.05 -14.14
C HIS A 58 18.04 -8.45 -13.10
N ALA A 59 17.79 -8.18 -11.81
CA ALA A 59 18.71 -8.44 -10.71
C ALA A 59 18.68 -9.88 -10.20
N ARG A 60 17.71 -10.71 -10.62
CA ARG A 60 17.55 -12.14 -10.26
C ARG A 60 17.59 -12.41 -8.75
N LEU A 61 16.97 -11.54 -7.96
CA LEU A 61 16.90 -11.68 -6.50
C LEU A 61 16.10 -12.94 -6.10
N GLU A 62 16.50 -13.60 -5.01
CA GLU A 62 15.82 -14.83 -4.54
C GLU A 62 14.47 -14.52 -3.88
N HIS A 63 14.36 -13.36 -3.23
CA HIS A 63 13.18 -12.92 -2.49
C HIS A 63 12.74 -11.52 -2.93
N HIS A 64 11.44 -11.29 -2.82
CA HIS A 64 10.80 -10.05 -3.27
C HIS A 64 9.84 -9.50 -2.22
N ASP A 65 10.06 -9.86 -0.96
CA ASP A 65 9.33 -9.34 0.18
C ASP A 65 9.75 -7.88 0.41
N TRP A 66 8.77 -6.99 0.54
CA TRP A 66 9.06 -5.57 0.69
C TRP A 66 9.88 -5.22 1.94
N ARG A 67 9.75 -5.96 3.05
CA ARG A 67 10.53 -5.67 4.27
C ARG A 67 12.00 -5.96 4.04
N GLN A 68 12.29 -7.06 3.34
CA GLN A 68 13.65 -7.40 2.96
C GLN A 68 14.21 -6.40 1.96
N LEU A 69 13.50 -6.15 0.86
CA LEU A 69 14.02 -5.31 -0.21
C LEU A 69 14.06 -3.82 0.12
N LEU A 70 13.18 -3.30 0.98
CA LEU A 70 13.24 -1.90 1.42
C LEU A 70 14.12 -1.70 2.66
N GLY A 71 14.46 -2.78 3.39
CA GLY A 71 15.42 -2.76 4.50
C GLY A 71 16.85 -3.18 4.13
N GLY A 72 17.06 -3.72 2.93
CA GLY A 72 18.35 -4.24 2.46
C GLY A 72 19.31 -3.16 1.91
N ASP A 73 20.34 -3.62 1.21
CA ASP A 73 21.41 -2.80 0.62
C ASP A 73 21.69 -3.13 -0.87
N GLU A 74 20.82 -3.91 -1.51
CA GLU A 74 20.94 -4.28 -2.93
C GLU A 74 21.07 -3.05 -3.83
N ALA A 75 22.08 -3.05 -4.70
CA ALA A 75 22.43 -1.94 -5.58
C ALA A 75 21.57 -1.92 -6.85
N VAL A 76 20.24 -1.87 -6.69
CA VAL A 76 19.25 -1.70 -7.76
C VAL A 76 18.71 -0.27 -7.70
N ALA A 77 18.66 0.42 -8.84
CA ALA A 77 18.33 1.84 -8.90
C ALA A 77 16.91 2.12 -8.35
N GLU A 78 15.95 1.28 -8.72
CA GLU A 78 14.56 1.38 -8.30
C GLU A 78 14.40 1.12 -6.81
N LEU A 79 15.14 0.15 -6.26
CA LEU A 79 15.18 -0.08 -4.81
C LEU A 79 15.78 1.11 -4.08
N THR A 80 16.85 1.71 -4.61
CA THR A 80 17.46 2.91 -4.03
C THR A 80 16.47 4.07 -4.00
N GLN A 81 15.74 4.29 -5.10
CA GLN A 81 14.69 5.32 -5.17
C GLN A 81 13.54 5.05 -4.20
N LEU A 82 13.07 3.81 -4.10
CA LEU A 82 11.99 3.43 -3.19
C LEU A 82 12.41 3.53 -1.71
N ARG A 83 13.65 3.15 -1.37
CA ARG A 83 14.18 3.31 -0.01
C ARG A 83 14.29 4.78 0.37
N ALA A 84 14.86 5.62 -0.49
CA ALA A 84 14.92 7.06 -0.26
C ALA A 84 13.53 7.68 -0.09
N LEU A 85 12.52 7.20 -0.83
CA LEU A 85 11.14 7.62 -0.65
C LEU A 85 10.57 7.15 0.70
N ALA A 86 10.84 5.91 1.11
CA ALA A 86 10.39 5.35 2.39
C ALA A 86 11.01 6.05 3.61
N GLU A 87 12.20 6.64 3.46
CA GLU A 87 12.85 7.44 4.50
C GLU A 87 12.20 8.80 4.74
N VAL A 88 11.42 9.32 3.78
CA VAL A 88 10.68 10.58 3.91
C VAL A 88 9.37 10.31 4.66
N PRO A 89 9.20 10.74 5.93
CA PRO A 89 8.07 10.29 6.77
C PRO A 89 6.69 10.65 6.23
N GLU A 90 6.58 11.79 5.54
CA GLU A 90 5.34 12.26 4.93
C GLU A 90 5.09 11.67 3.52
N SER A 91 6.00 10.84 3.02
CA SER A 91 5.81 10.21 1.72
C SER A 91 4.67 9.20 1.78
N TRP A 92 4.01 9.02 0.64
CA TRP A 92 2.96 8.03 0.53
C TRP A 92 3.46 6.62 0.84
N LEU A 93 4.73 6.32 0.54
CA LEU A 93 5.32 5.00 0.78
C LEU A 93 5.56 4.80 2.28
N ALA A 94 6.18 5.76 2.98
CA ALA A 94 6.38 5.68 4.42
C ALA A 94 5.06 5.47 5.19
N ARG A 95 4.01 6.21 4.78
CA ARG A 95 2.65 6.05 5.32
C ARG A 95 2.06 4.68 5.02
N LEU A 96 2.19 4.19 3.78
CA LEU A 96 1.73 2.86 3.39
C LEU A 96 2.43 1.78 4.23
N LEU A 97 3.76 1.82 4.35
CA LEU A 97 4.54 0.84 5.13
C LEU A 97 4.12 0.84 6.60
N THR A 98 3.88 2.01 7.19
CA THR A 98 3.36 2.12 8.56
C THR A 98 2.01 1.40 8.72
N ARG A 99 1.12 1.52 7.73
CA ARG A 99 -0.16 0.80 7.72
C ARG A 99 0.02 -0.71 7.52
N LEU A 100 0.96 -1.13 6.68
CA LEU A 100 1.27 -2.54 6.48
C LEU A 100 1.84 -3.20 7.75
N GLU A 101 2.65 -2.48 8.52
CA GLU A 101 3.09 -2.98 9.82
C GLU A 101 1.92 -3.11 10.81
N ALA A 102 0.99 -2.14 10.81
CA ALA A 102 -0.22 -2.23 11.62
C ALA A 102 -1.13 -3.40 11.19
N LEU A 103 -1.22 -3.69 9.88
CA LEU A 103 -1.99 -4.81 9.33
C LEU A 103 -1.49 -6.16 9.85
N HIS A 104 -0.17 -6.31 10.00
CA HIS A 104 0.44 -7.54 10.53
C HIS A 104 0.45 -7.60 12.06
N GLY A 105 0.09 -6.51 12.74
CA GLY A 105 -0.15 -6.49 14.17
C GLY A 105 -1.47 -7.20 14.55
N VAL A 106 -1.57 -7.63 15.81
CA VAL A 106 -2.76 -8.29 16.36
C VAL A 106 -4.04 -7.45 16.23
N GLU A 107 -3.86 -6.14 16.15
CA GLU A 107 -4.95 -5.17 16.17
C GLU A 107 -5.54 -4.86 14.79
N GLY A 108 -4.86 -5.25 13.72
CA GLY A 108 -5.21 -4.86 12.36
C GLY A 108 -5.01 -3.36 12.09
N ALA A 109 -5.03 -2.99 10.81
CA ALA A 109 -4.80 -1.62 10.38
C ALA A 109 -6.03 -0.72 10.54
N ALA A 110 -7.24 -1.29 10.61
CA ALA A 110 -8.48 -0.52 10.71
C ALA A 110 -8.90 -0.20 12.15
N ARG A 111 -8.12 -0.61 13.16
CA ARG A 111 -8.38 -0.22 14.56
C ARG A 111 -8.07 1.27 14.75
N ARG A 112 -9.11 2.06 14.97
CA ARG A 112 -8.98 3.44 15.45
C ARG A 112 -8.77 3.39 16.96
N GLU A 113 -7.72 4.02 17.48
CA GLU A 113 -7.58 4.21 18.93
C GLU A 113 -8.84 4.94 19.42
N ALA A 114 -9.57 4.32 20.34
CA ALA A 114 -10.68 4.98 20.99
C ALA A 114 -10.08 6.13 21.81
N ALA A 115 -10.25 7.37 21.35
CA ALA A 115 -9.82 8.54 22.09
C ALA A 115 -10.41 8.47 23.50
N SER A 116 -9.54 8.20 24.46
CA SER A 116 -9.88 8.17 25.87
C SER A 116 -10.28 9.58 26.30
N GLY A 117 -11.59 9.81 26.42
CA GLY A 117 -12.15 10.93 27.16
C GLY A 117 -12.47 12.17 26.32
N LEU A 118 -13.76 12.49 26.31
CA LEU A 118 -14.39 13.77 25.97
C LEU A 118 -14.09 14.39 24.60
N ILE A 119 -15.15 14.46 23.80
CA ILE A 119 -15.28 15.19 22.53
C ILE A 119 -14.55 14.50 21.37
N ALA A 120 -15.18 13.47 20.82
CA ALA A 120 -14.85 12.91 19.51
C ALA A 120 -15.20 13.91 18.40
N VAL A 121 -14.42 14.99 18.28
CA VAL A 121 -14.40 15.88 17.11
C VAL A 121 -12.99 15.87 16.55
N SER A 122 -12.60 14.71 16.04
CA SER A 122 -12.07 14.57 14.69
C SER A 122 -12.04 13.07 14.43
N ALA A 123 -13.03 12.59 13.68
CA ALA A 123 -12.80 11.35 12.95
C ALA A 123 -11.55 11.62 12.12
N GLY A 124 -10.41 11.03 12.51
CA GLY A 124 -9.21 11.03 11.69
C GLY A 124 -9.60 10.69 10.25
N GLU A 125 -8.86 11.23 9.29
CA GLU A 125 -9.12 10.98 7.88
C GLU A 125 -9.39 9.48 7.66
N PRO A 126 -10.55 9.07 7.09
CA PRO A 126 -10.88 7.66 6.96
C PRO A 126 -9.71 6.93 6.30
N LEU A 127 -9.33 5.77 6.83
CA LEU A 127 -8.23 4.96 6.31
C LEU A 127 -8.38 4.79 4.79
N ALA A 128 -9.61 4.60 4.29
CA ALA A 128 -9.91 4.59 2.86
C ALA A 128 -9.37 5.80 2.06
N ARG A 129 -9.46 7.03 2.60
CA ARG A 129 -8.96 8.24 1.92
C ARG A 129 -7.44 8.31 1.93
N GLU A 130 -6.80 7.92 3.04
CA GLU A 130 -5.35 7.78 3.11
C GLU A 130 -4.85 6.75 2.07
N LEU A 131 -5.48 5.57 2.02
CA LEU A 131 -5.14 4.51 1.06
C LEU A 131 -5.40 4.95 -0.39
N ALA A 132 -6.46 5.71 -0.65
CA ALA A 132 -6.71 6.28 -1.98
C ALA A 132 -5.61 7.27 -2.40
N GLY A 133 -5.09 8.06 -1.46
CA GLY A 133 -3.93 8.91 -1.67
C GLY A 133 -2.67 8.11 -2.02
N CYS A 134 -2.40 7.04 -1.26
CA CYS A 134 -1.26 6.15 -1.49
C CYS A 134 -1.38 5.45 -2.85
N LEU A 135 -2.55 4.90 -3.18
CA LEU A 135 -2.83 4.25 -4.46
C LEU A 135 -2.60 5.19 -5.65
N LYS A 136 -3.09 6.44 -5.56
CA LYS A 136 -2.88 7.43 -6.62
C LYS A 136 -1.40 7.74 -6.82
N ALA A 137 -0.66 7.93 -5.73
CA ALA A 137 0.77 8.23 -5.78
C ALA A 137 1.59 7.02 -6.28
N PHE A 138 1.23 5.81 -5.87
CA PHE A 138 1.81 4.56 -6.37
C PHE A 138 1.63 4.49 -7.89
N LYS A 139 0.38 4.59 -8.39
CA LYS A 139 0.11 4.58 -9.83
C LYS A 139 0.89 5.64 -10.61
N ALA A 140 1.08 6.83 -10.02
CA ALA A 140 1.84 7.91 -10.64
C ALA A 140 3.35 7.64 -10.70
N LEU A 141 3.90 6.86 -9.76
CA LEU A 141 5.32 6.51 -9.73
C LEU A 141 5.68 5.41 -10.74
N LEU A 142 4.73 4.53 -11.07
CA LEU A 142 4.97 3.34 -11.90
C LEU A 142 5.70 3.60 -13.23
N PRO A 143 5.33 4.61 -14.05
CA PRO A 143 5.99 4.82 -15.34
C PRO A 143 7.49 5.09 -15.17
N ALA A 144 7.87 5.90 -14.17
CA ALA A 144 9.27 6.25 -13.93
C ALA A 144 10.10 5.03 -13.54
N LEU A 145 9.60 4.19 -12.60
CA LEU A 145 10.32 2.98 -12.20
C LEU A 145 10.45 1.96 -13.34
N ARG A 146 9.42 1.84 -14.19
CA ARG A 146 9.43 0.94 -15.34
C ARG A 146 10.38 1.40 -16.44
N GLU A 147 10.47 2.72 -16.65
CA GLU A 147 11.41 3.31 -17.58
C GLU A 147 12.84 3.01 -17.13
N THR A 148 13.17 3.31 -15.86
CA THR A 148 14.49 2.99 -15.29
C THR A 148 14.81 1.49 -15.42
N SER A 149 13.85 0.61 -15.17
CA SER A 149 14.10 -0.84 -15.22
C SER A 149 14.30 -1.37 -16.65
N GLN A 150 13.81 -0.67 -17.67
CA GLN A 150 14.00 -1.07 -19.08
C GLN A 150 15.36 -0.64 -19.64
N GLU A 151 16.09 0.24 -18.96
CA GLU A 151 17.42 0.70 -19.37
C GLU A 151 18.54 -0.30 -19.07
N TRP A 152 18.23 -1.43 -18.41
CA TRP A 152 19.20 -2.46 -17.95
C TRP A 152 19.13 -3.78 -18.73
#